data_AF-A0A6P1ZL57-F1
#
_entry.id   AF-A0A6P1ZL57-F1
#
_cell.length_a   1.000
_cell.length_b   1.000
_cell.length_c   1.000
_cell.angle_alpha   90.00
_cell.angle_beta   90.00
_cell.angle_gamma   90.00
#
_symmetry.space_group_name_H-M   'P 1'
#
loop_
_entity.id
_entity.type
_entity.pdbx_description
1 polymer ?
#
loop_
_entity_poly.entity_id
_entity_poly.type
_entity_poly.pdbx_seq_one_letter_code
_entity_poly.pdbx_strand_id
1 'polypeptide(L)'
;MSKRRTILLKAGVIIFLLTVFFLGMVNSPKMAKRVIPETFWGGQTYSSHRQLVYSERTATMVNATMAYIDELRQQPETLRRLGITLEQLNTAEGKEIARMELAKEKMRFMTYKFERMQREYNKVMERKQQ
;
A
#
# COMPACT_ATOMS: atom_id res chain seq x y z
N MET A 1 -12.54 36.73 -5.42
CA MET A 1 -11.54 36.98 -4.35
C MET A 1 -10.47 37.93 -4.87
N SER A 2 -10.07 38.93 -4.09
CA SER A 2 -8.98 39.88 -4.45
C SER A 2 -7.65 39.15 -4.65
N LYS A 3 -6.91 39.49 -5.73
CA LYS A 3 -5.59 38.91 -6.05
C LYS A 3 -4.61 38.95 -4.86
N ARG A 4 -4.69 39.97 -4.00
CA ARG A 4 -3.88 40.11 -2.78
C ARG A 4 -4.19 39.04 -1.73
N ARG A 5 -5.47 38.65 -1.59
CA ARG A 5 -5.93 37.64 -0.62
C ARG A 5 -5.44 36.25 -1.01
N THR A 6 -5.40 35.95 -2.31
CA THR A 6 -4.90 34.68 -2.85
C THR A 6 -3.39 34.54 -2.66
N ILE A 7 -2.63 35.63 -2.81
CA ILE A 7 -1.17 35.62 -2.58
C ILE A 7 -0.86 35.38 -1.10
N LEU A 8 -1.56 36.08 -0.20
CA LEU A 8 -1.42 35.89 1.26
C LEU A 8 -1.77 34.46 1.69
N LEU A 9 -2.83 33.87 1.14
CA LEU A 9 -3.22 32.48 1.42
C LEU A 9 -2.16 31.49 0.92
N LYS A 10 -1.63 31.68 -0.29
CA LYS A 10 -0.57 30.83 -0.84
C LYS A 10 0.71 30.92 -0.03
N ALA A 11 1.11 32.13 0.37
CA ALA A 11 2.27 32.34 1.22
C ALA A 11 2.11 31.66 2.60
N GLY A 12 0.94 31.78 3.21
CA GLY A 12 0.63 31.09 4.48
C GLY A 12 0.72 29.57 4.36
N VAL A 13 0.19 29.00 3.28
CA VAL A 13 0.28 27.54 3.02
C VAL A 13 1.72 27.10 2.80
N ILE A 14 2.52 27.87 2.05
CA ILE A 14 3.93 27.55 1.81
C ILE A 14 4.73 27.60 3.11
N ILE A 15 4.54 28.64 3.94
CA ILE A 15 5.20 28.77 5.24
C ILE A 15 4.80 27.59 6.15
N PHE A 16 3.52 27.24 6.18
CA PHE A 16 3.04 26.08 6.93
C PHE A 16 3.69 24.77 6.47
N LEU A 17 3.74 24.52 5.16
CA LEU A 17 4.37 23.32 4.59
C LEU A 17 5.87 23.28 4.87
N LEU A 18 6.58 24.40 4.78
CA LEU A 18 7.99 24.50 5.14
C LEU A 18 8.20 24.22 6.63
N THR A 19 7.34 24.74 7.50
CA THR A 19 7.42 24.50 8.94
C THR A 19 7.23 23.02 9.26
N VAL A 20 6.26 22.36 8.64
CA VAL A 20 6.03 20.91 8.75
C VAL A 20 7.21 20.11 8.20
N PHE A 21 7.79 20.53 7.06
CA PHE A 21 8.96 19.89 6.46
C PHE A 21 10.20 20.00 7.35
N PHE A 22 10.51 21.19 7.89
CA PHE A 22 11.63 21.41 8.81
C PHE A 22 11.43 20.69 10.15
N LEU A 23 10.21 20.69 10.70
CA LEU A 23 9.87 19.88 11.88
C LEU A 23 9.99 18.37 11.61
N GLY A 24 9.69 17.92 10.39
CA GLY A 24 9.91 16.55 9.95
C GLY A 24 11.40 16.20 9.78
N MET A 25 12.23 17.16 9.37
CA MET A 25 13.69 17.00 9.24
C MET A 25 14.44 17.05 10.57
N VAL A 26 13.98 17.86 11.52
CA VAL A 26 14.51 17.88 12.90
C VAL A 26 14.00 16.62 13.60
N ASN A 27 14.63 15.49 13.29
CA ASN A 27 14.40 14.17 13.84
C ASN A 27 14.60 14.14 15.35
N SER A 28 13.62 14.64 16.10
CA SER A 28 13.38 14.27 17.48
C SER A 28 12.18 13.33 17.49
N PRO A 29 12.40 12.00 17.48
CA PRO A 29 11.35 11.01 17.70
C PRO A 29 10.52 11.28 18.96
N LYS A 30 11.11 12.01 19.94
CA LYS A 30 10.45 12.42 21.19
C LYS A 30 9.41 13.54 20.98
N MET A 31 9.63 14.48 20.06
CA MET A 31 8.67 15.53 19.70
C MET A 31 7.57 14.98 18.77
N ALA A 32 7.93 14.16 17.79
CA ALA A 32 6.97 13.47 16.93
C ALA A 32 5.98 12.62 17.75
N LYS A 33 6.45 11.88 18.77
CA LYS A 33 5.58 11.12 19.68
C LYS A 33 4.63 11.98 20.55
N ARG A 34 4.94 13.26 20.79
CA ARG A 34 4.07 14.18 21.57
C ARG A 34 3.02 14.87 20.71
N VAL A 35 3.31 15.09 19.43
CA VAL A 35 2.47 15.89 18.52
C VAL A 35 1.61 15.03 17.61
N ILE A 36 2.01 13.78 17.34
CA ILE A 36 1.26 12.84 16.51
C ILE A 36 0.06 12.31 17.33
N PRO A 37 -1.19 12.72 17.03
CA PRO A 37 -2.35 12.29 17.78
C PRO A 37 -2.69 10.83 17.45
N GLU A 38 -3.47 10.17 18.30
CA GLU A 38 -3.96 8.79 18.08
C GLU A 38 -4.62 8.60 16.70
N THR A 39 -5.18 9.67 16.12
CA THR A 39 -5.73 9.68 14.75
C THR A 39 -4.71 9.36 13.66
N PHE A 40 -3.43 9.67 13.84
CA PHE A 40 -2.37 9.31 12.88
C PHE A 40 -2.04 7.82 12.93
N TRP A 41 -2.00 7.23 14.13
CA TRP A 41 -1.86 5.78 14.30
C TRP A 41 -3.09 5.06 13.75
N GLY A 42 -4.29 5.56 14.03
CA GLY A 42 -5.52 5.08 13.40
C GLY A 42 -5.44 5.13 11.87
N GLY A 43 -4.97 6.24 11.30
CA GLY A 43 -4.81 6.43 9.86
C GLY A 43 -3.74 5.54 9.22
N GLN A 44 -2.56 5.39 9.84
CA GLN A 44 -1.49 4.53 9.33
C GLN A 44 -1.82 3.04 9.47
N THR A 45 -2.40 2.63 10.59
CA THR A 45 -2.84 1.26 10.84
C THR A 45 -3.97 0.88 9.88
N TYR A 46 -4.97 1.75 9.71
CA TYR A 46 -6.05 1.54 8.73
C TYR A 46 -5.53 1.48 7.29
N SER A 47 -4.67 2.42 6.89
CA SER A 47 -4.08 2.41 5.54
C SER A 47 -3.25 1.15 5.27
N SER A 48 -2.43 0.74 6.24
CA SER A 48 -1.61 -0.46 6.13
C SER A 48 -2.45 -1.74 6.10
N HIS A 49 -3.52 -1.80 6.90
CA HIS A 49 -4.48 -2.91 6.88
C HIS A 49 -5.22 -3.00 5.54
N ARG A 50 -5.69 -1.88 4.98
CA ARG A 50 -6.28 -1.88 3.63
C ARG A 50 -5.29 -2.37 2.58
N GLN A 51 -4.03 -1.93 2.65
CA GLN A 51 -3.00 -2.36 1.71
C GLN A 51 -2.72 -3.86 1.83
N LEU A 52 -2.75 -4.44 3.04
CA LEU A 52 -2.67 -5.88 3.26
C LEU A 52 -3.84 -6.61 2.58
N VAL A 53 -5.08 -6.18 2.82
CA VAL A 53 -6.28 -6.77 2.21
C VAL A 53 -6.25 -6.68 0.67
N TYR A 54 -5.77 -5.56 0.10
CA TYR A 54 -5.62 -5.44 -1.35
C TYR A 54 -4.55 -6.36 -1.92
N SER A 55 -3.43 -6.52 -1.21
CA SER A 55 -2.40 -7.49 -1.59
C SER A 55 -2.92 -8.92 -1.59
N GLU A 56 -3.72 -9.30 -0.58
CA GLU A 56 -4.37 -10.62 -0.51
C GLU A 56 -5.32 -10.85 -1.69
N ARG A 57 -6.22 -9.88 -1.96
CA ARG A 57 -7.13 -9.94 -3.12
C ARG A 57 -6.38 -10.06 -4.44
N THR A 58 -5.26 -9.37 -4.57
CA THR A 58 -4.41 -9.44 -5.77
C THR A 58 -3.85 -10.85 -5.96
N ALA A 59 -3.38 -11.51 -4.89
CA ALA A 59 -2.92 -12.90 -4.96
C ALA A 59 -4.06 -13.87 -5.36
N THR A 60 -5.27 -13.69 -4.83
CA THR A 60 -6.44 -14.50 -5.23
C THR A 60 -6.79 -14.32 -6.71
N MET A 61 -6.81 -13.08 -7.21
CA MET A 61 -7.08 -12.81 -8.63
C MET A 61 -6.02 -13.43 -9.54
N VAL A 62 -4.75 -13.34 -9.16
CA VAL A 62 -3.66 -13.96 -9.93
C VAL A 62 -3.81 -15.48 -9.98
N ASN A 63 -4.15 -16.14 -8.87
CA ASN A 63 -4.38 -17.59 -8.85
C ASN A 63 -5.55 -18.00 -9.77
N ALA A 64 -6.64 -17.23 -9.78
CA ALA A 64 -7.77 -17.48 -10.67
C ALA A 64 -7.38 -17.32 -12.15
N THR A 65 -6.58 -16.30 -12.48
CA THR A 65 -6.06 -16.10 -13.84
C THR A 65 -5.12 -17.23 -14.27
N MET A 66 -4.26 -17.71 -13.36
CA MET A 66 -3.37 -18.85 -13.64
C MET A 66 -4.16 -20.12 -13.94
N ALA A 67 -5.22 -20.42 -13.17
CA ALA A 67 -6.10 -21.55 -13.44
C ALA A 67 -6.76 -21.45 -14.82
N TYR A 68 -7.23 -20.26 -15.21
CA TYR A 68 -7.80 -20.03 -16.53
C TYR A 68 -6.77 -20.19 -17.67
N ILE A 69 -5.53 -19.74 -17.46
CA ILE A 69 -4.43 -19.94 -18.41
C ILE A 69 -4.15 -21.44 -18.61
N ASP A 70 -4.14 -22.22 -17.53
CA ASP A 70 -3.95 -23.67 -17.59
C ASP A 70 -5.10 -24.39 -18.30
N GLU A 71 -6.35 -23.97 -18.07
CA GLU A 71 -7.52 -24.46 -18.80
C GLU A 71 -7.42 -24.19 -20.30
N LEU A 72 -7.04 -22.96 -20.69
CA LEU A 72 -6.85 -22.59 -22.09
C LEU A 72 -5.74 -23.42 -22.75
N ARG A 73 -4.65 -23.71 -22.03
CA ARG A 73 -3.54 -24.54 -22.51
C ARG A 73 -3.98 -25.97 -22.83
N GLN A 74 -4.95 -26.51 -22.09
CA GLN A 74 -5.51 -27.84 -22.31
C GLN A 74 -6.52 -27.88 -23.48
N GLN A 75 -6.92 -26.72 -24.01
CA GLN A 75 -7.93 -26.61 -25.07
C GLN A 75 -7.36 -25.94 -26.35
N PRO A 76 -6.61 -26.68 -27.17
CA PRO A 76 -5.96 -26.13 -28.37
C PRO A 76 -6.94 -25.55 -29.39
N GLU A 77 -8.15 -26.12 -29.49
CA GLU A 77 -9.22 -25.59 -30.36
C GLU A 77 -9.73 -24.22 -29.90
N THR A 78 -9.83 -24.00 -28.58
CA THR A 78 -10.24 -22.73 -27.99
C THR A 78 -9.18 -21.65 -28.25
N LEU A 79 -7.89 -21.98 -28.09
CA LEU A 79 -6.79 -21.06 -28.41
C LEU A 79 -6.83 -20.62 -29.88
N ARG A 80 -7.04 -21.58 -30.80
CA ARG A 80 -7.16 -21.29 -32.24
C ARG A 80 -8.36 -20.37 -32.54
N ARG A 81 -9.53 -20.61 -31.93
CA ARG A 81 -10.72 -19.76 -32.11
C ARG A 81 -10.52 -18.33 -31.60
N LEU A 82 -9.77 -18.19 -30.50
CA LEU A 82 -9.45 -16.90 -29.91
C LEU A 82 -8.29 -16.17 -30.62
N GLY A 83 -7.61 -16.83 -31.57
CA GLY A 83 -6.45 -16.26 -32.27
C GLY A 83 -5.23 -16.06 -31.35
N ILE A 84 -5.14 -16.82 -30.26
CA ILE A 84 -4.07 -16.70 -29.26
C ILE A 84 -3.01 -17.77 -29.54
N THR A 85 -1.74 -17.36 -29.59
CA THR A 85 -0.61 -18.29 -29.72
C THR A 85 -0.16 -18.83 -28.37
N LEU A 86 0.47 -20.01 -28.36
CA LEU A 86 1.07 -20.59 -27.15
C LEU A 86 2.14 -19.67 -26.53
N GLU A 87 2.88 -18.93 -27.36
CA GLU A 87 3.90 -17.98 -26.89
C GLU A 87 3.27 -16.80 -26.14
N GLN A 88 2.14 -16.28 -26.62
CA GLN A 88 1.37 -15.24 -25.93
C GLN A 88 0.83 -15.74 -24.59
N LEU A 89 0.37 -16.99 -24.55
CA LEU A 89 -0.13 -17.62 -23.33
C LEU A 89 0.99 -17.79 -22.28
N ASN A 90 2.16 -18.30 -22.69
CA ASN A 90 3.33 -18.43 -21.81
C ASN A 90 3.84 -17.06 -21.32
N THR A 91 3.79 -16.03 -22.18
CA THR A 91 4.14 -14.66 -21.78
C THR A 91 3.15 -14.11 -20.75
N ALA A 92 1.85 -14.39 -20.90
CA ALA A 92 0.83 -14.00 -19.93
C ALA A 92 1.06 -14.70 -18.58
N GLU A 93 1.32 -16.01 -18.60
CA GLU A 93 1.67 -16.80 -17.41
C GLU A 93 2.87 -16.22 -16.67
N GLY A 94 3.98 -15.94 -17.37
CA GLY A 94 5.17 -15.34 -16.77
C GLY A 94 4.88 -13.98 -16.11
N LYS A 95 4.01 -13.16 -16.71
CA LYS A 95 3.57 -11.88 -16.12
C LYS A 95 2.73 -12.09 -14.86
N GLU A 96 1.83 -13.06 -14.85
CA GLU A 96 1.01 -13.36 -13.67
C GLU A 96 1.86 -13.93 -12.52
N ILE A 97 2.82 -14.82 -12.81
CA ILE A 97 3.78 -15.31 -11.81
C ILE A 97 4.56 -14.15 -11.18
N ALA A 98 5.08 -13.23 -12.00
CA ALA A 98 5.79 -12.05 -11.49
C ALA A 98 4.89 -11.16 -10.61
N ARG A 99 3.63 -10.96 -10.99
CA ARG A 99 2.65 -10.23 -10.17
C ARG A 99 2.35 -10.94 -8.85
N MET A 100 2.26 -12.27 -8.86
CA MET A 100 2.06 -13.07 -7.65
C MET A 100 3.23 -12.87 -6.67
N GLU A 101 4.46 -12.98 -7.13
CA GLU A 101 5.65 -12.84 -6.27
C GLU A 101 5.74 -11.43 -5.66
N LEU A 102 5.49 -10.39 -6.46
CA LEU A 102 5.41 -9.01 -5.95
C LEU A 102 4.27 -8.82 -4.94
N ALA A 103 3.10 -9.44 -5.17
CA ALA A 103 1.98 -9.37 -4.25
C ALA A 103 2.31 -10.08 -2.92
N LYS A 104 2.95 -11.25 -2.97
CA LYS A 104 3.42 -12.00 -1.78
C LYS A 104 4.46 -11.21 -1.00
N GLU A 105 5.45 -10.62 -1.66
CA GLU A 105 6.48 -9.80 -1.01
C GLU A 105 5.85 -8.60 -0.30
N LYS A 106 4.96 -7.89 -0.99
CA LYS A 106 4.21 -6.78 -0.42
C LYS A 106 3.36 -7.23 0.77
N MET A 107 2.68 -8.37 0.67
CA MET A 107 1.90 -8.93 1.77
C MET A 107 2.79 -9.18 3.00
N ARG A 108 3.92 -9.87 2.84
CA ARG A 108 4.88 -10.14 3.93
C ARG A 108 5.37 -8.85 4.59
N PHE A 109 5.76 -7.86 3.79
CA PHE A 109 6.20 -6.56 4.28
C PHE A 109 5.10 -5.85 5.08
N MET A 110 3.87 -5.85 4.56
CA MET A 110 2.72 -5.20 5.21
C MET A 110 2.32 -5.90 6.51
N THR A 111 2.34 -7.23 6.56
CA THR A 111 2.11 -8.01 7.78
C THR A 111 3.11 -7.64 8.86
N TYR A 112 4.41 -7.68 8.54
CA TYR A 112 5.47 -7.30 9.49
C TYR A 112 5.29 -5.86 10.01
N LYS A 113 4.98 -4.93 9.11
CA LYS A 113 4.73 -3.52 9.47
C LYS A 113 3.53 -3.38 10.40
N PHE A 114 2.44 -4.08 10.10
CA PHE A 114 1.22 -4.04 10.91
C PHE A 114 1.45 -4.60 12.31
N GLU A 115 2.07 -5.77 12.43
CA GLU A 115 2.43 -6.37 13.73
C GLU A 115 3.34 -5.47 14.57
N ARG A 116 4.29 -4.79 13.92
CA ARG A 116 5.14 -3.81 14.59
C ARG A 116 4.34 -2.61 15.11
N MET A 117 3.44 -2.05 14.31
CA MET A 117 2.59 -0.94 14.74
C MET A 117 1.68 -1.33 15.90
N GLN A 118 1.10 -2.52 15.85
CA GLN A 118 0.22 -3.02 16.92
C GLN A 118 0.97 -3.20 18.25
N ARG A 119 2.19 -3.75 18.21
CA ARG A 119 3.06 -3.84 19.40
C ARG A 119 3.39 -2.48 19.99
N GLU A 120 3.71 -1.49 19.16
CA GLU A 120 4.01 -0.13 19.63
C GLU A 120 2.76 0.56 20.21
N TYR A 121 1.59 0.36 19.60
CA TYR A 121 0.32 0.86 20.15
C TYR A 121 0.03 0.25 21.52
N ASN A 122 0.12 -1.07 21.68
CA ASN A 122 -0.13 -1.75 22.96
C ASN A 122 0.77 -1.21 24.08
N LYS A 123 2.08 -1.03 23.81
CA LYS A 123 3.02 -0.43 24.78
C LYS A 123 2.63 0.99 25.20
N VAL A 124 2.06 1.78 24.29
CA VAL A 124 1.60 3.14 24.61
C VAL A 124 0.35 3.09 25.50
N MET A 125 -0.56 2.16 25.24
CA MET A 125 -1.79 2.01 26.03
C MET A 125 -1.52 1.46 27.44
N GLU A 126 -0.64 0.45 27.58
CA GLU A 126 -0.24 -0.10 28.88
C GLU A 126 0.39 0.97 29.78
N ARG A 127 1.19 1.88 29.22
CA ARG A 127 1.80 3.01 29.94
C ARG A 127 0.80 4.09 30.38
N LYS A 128 -0.39 4.16 29.78
CA LYS A 128 -1.45 5.09 30.18
C LYS A 128 -2.30 4.53 31.34
N GLN A 129 -2.22 3.23 31.60
CA GLN A 129 -2.98 2.55 32.65
C GLN A 129 -2.20 2.44 33.98
N GLN A 130 -0.91 2.78 33.98
CA GLN A 130 -0.03 2.90 35.15
C GLN A 130 0.09 4.36 35.58
#